data_AF-A0A2S9XU82-F1
#
_entry.id   AF-A0A2S9XU82-F1
#
_cell.length_a   1.000
_cell.length_b   1.000
_cell.length_c   1.000
_cell.angle_alpha   90.00
_cell.angle_beta   90.00
_cell.angle_gamma   90.00
#
_symmetry.space_group_name_H-M   'P 1'
#
loop_
_entity.id
_entity.type
_entity.pdbx_description
1 polymer ?
#
loop_
_entity_poly.entity_id
_entity_poly.type
_entity_poly.pdbx_seq_one_letter_code
_entity_poly.pdbx_strand_id
1 'polypeptide(L)'
;MAELQTKPTDAKVTDFLAAIADEQQRADAQVIVELMREVTKAEAQMWGPSIVGFGSCHYVYESGREGDWFLTGFSPRARNLTLYIMPGFEDYAELLGRLGKHKTGKSCLYINRLADVDLKVLRTLVKKSAAHIKRKYKPSSPGAAKGVAKQPVVKKPAAKKAAVKKAAAKKKPAARKKSASRV
;
A
#
# COMPACT_ATOMS: atom_id res chain seq x y z
N MET A 1 -8.55 28.26 9.65
CA MET A 1 -7.45 27.48 10.27
C MET A 1 -7.57 26.05 9.74
N ALA A 2 -6.73 25.65 8.79
CA ALA A 2 -6.70 24.27 8.30
C ALA A 2 -5.50 23.57 8.93
N GLU A 3 -5.66 23.07 10.15
CA GLU A 3 -4.69 22.15 10.72
C GLU A 3 -4.59 20.92 9.82
N LEU A 4 -3.37 20.45 9.57
CA LEU A 4 -3.15 19.21 8.86
C LEU A 4 -3.79 18.08 9.66
N GLN A 5 -4.81 17.44 9.10
CA GLN A 5 -5.47 16.29 9.71
C GLN A 5 -4.57 15.03 9.72
N THR A 6 -3.52 15.02 8.92
CA THR A 6 -2.53 13.93 8.86
C THR A 6 -1.38 14.20 9.83
N LYS A 7 -1.61 13.83 11.08
CA LYS A 7 -0.58 13.77 12.14
C LYS A 7 -0.20 12.31 12.39
N PRO A 8 1.04 12.03 12.82
CA PRO A 8 1.41 10.69 13.26
C PRO A 8 0.51 10.25 14.41
N THR A 9 0.09 8.99 14.41
CA THR A 9 -0.72 8.39 15.46
C THR A 9 0.02 7.22 16.12
N ASP A 10 -0.38 6.88 17.34
CA ASP A 10 0.13 5.70 18.07
C ASP A 10 -0.48 4.37 17.58
N ALA A 11 -1.29 4.42 16.51
CA ALA A 11 -1.88 3.24 15.92
C ALA A 11 -0.80 2.35 15.29
N LYS A 12 -0.90 1.04 15.55
CA LYS A 12 0.05 0.06 15.02
C LYS A 12 -0.25 -0.23 13.55
N VAL A 13 0.75 -0.03 12.69
CA VAL A 13 0.65 -0.36 11.25
C VAL A 13 0.31 -1.84 11.05
N THR A 14 0.85 -2.74 11.88
CA THR A 14 0.55 -4.18 11.83
C THR A 14 -0.94 -4.47 12.01
N ASP A 15 -1.58 -3.81 12.97
CA ASP A 15 -2.99 -4.01 13.29
C ASP A 15 -3.87 -3.42 12.18
N PHE A 16 -3.48 -2.26 11.65
CA PHE A 16 -4.12 -1.64 10.48
C PHE A 16 -4.06 -2.56 9.24
N LEU A 17 -2.91 -3.16 8.96
CA LEU A 17 -2.78 -4.10 7.85
C LEU A 17 -3.55 -5.41 8.10
N ALA A 18 -3.59 -5.89 9.34
CA ALA A 18 -4.34 -7.08 9.70
C ALA A 18 -5.86 -6.89 9.53
N ALA A 19 -6.35 -5.66 9.73
CA ALA A 19 -7.76 -5.28 9.56
C ALA A 19 -8.21 -5.19 8.08
N ILE A 20 -7.30 -5.28 7.11
CA ILE A 20 -7.66 -5.31 5.69
C ILE A 20 -8.38 -6.63 5.38
N ALA A 21 -9.63 -6.52 4.93
CA ALA A 21 -10.50 -7.67 4.64
C ALA A 21 -10.02 -8.49 3.42
N ASP A 22 -9.46 -7.84 2.41
CA ASP A 22 -8.95 -8.50 1.21
C ASP A 22 -7.54 -9.08 1.47
N GLU A 23 -7.42 -10.40 1.44
CA GLU A 23 -6.16 -11.10 1.70
C GLU A 23 -5.05 -10.74 0.72
N GLN A 24 -5.39 -10.53 -0.55
CA GLN A 24 -4.42 -10.15 -1.58
C GLN A 24 -3.95 -8.73 -1.35
N GLN A 25 -4.86 -7.80 -1.07
CA GLN A 25 -4.50 -6.42 -0.77
C GLN A 25 -3.63 -6.34 0.50
N ARG A 26 -3.93 -7.16 1.51
CA ARG A 26 -3.12 -7.26 2.72
C ARG A 26 -1.71 -7.77 2.43
N ALA A 27 -1.58 -8.81 1.61
CA ALA A 27 -0.28 -9.33 1.20
C ALA A 27 0.52 -8.29 0.40
N ASP A 28 -0.14 -7.61 -0.54
CA ASP A 28 0.46 -6.54 -1.33
C ASP A 28 0.93 -5.37 -0.44
N ALA A 29 0.09 -4.96 0.53
CA ALA A 29 0.44 -3.90 1.47
C ALA A 29 1.64 -4.27 2.35
N GLN A 30 1.77 -5.53 2.79
CA GLN A 30 2.94 -6.01 3.53
C GLN A 30 4.22 -5.93 2.69
N VAL A 31 4.16 -6.30 1.41
CA VAL A 31 5.30 -6.18 0.49
C VAL A 31 5.70 -4.71 0.30
N ILE A 32 4.72 -3.80 0.19
CA ILE A 32 4.99 -2.36 0.08
C ILE A 32 5.66 -1.83 1.35
N VAL A 33 5.21 -2.25 2.54
CA VAL A 33 5.85 -1.84 3.81
C VAL A 33 7.32 -2.22 3.83
N GLU A 34 7.64 -3.47 3.48
CA GLU A 34 9.02 -3.96 3.44
C GLU A 34 9.86 -3.19 2.43
N LEU A 35 9.34 -2.98 1.22
CA LEU A 35 10.01 -2.19 0.19
C LEU A 35 10.29 -0.75 0.65
N MET A 36 9.29 -0.08 1.23
CA MET A 36 9.44 1.30 1.69
C MET A 36 10.41 1.39 2.87
N ARG A 37 10.38 0.44 3.80
CA ARG A 37 11.34 0.35 4.92
C ARG A 37 12.78 0.17 4.42
N GLU A 38 12.99 -0.72 3.45
CA GLU A 38 14.31 -0.94 2.86
C GLU A 38 14.88 0.31 2.17
N VAL A 39 14.02 1.03 1.44
CA VAL A 39 14.39 2.20 0.67
C VAL A 39 14.62 3.43 1.54
N THR A 40 13.74 3.67 2.51
CA THR A 40 13.78 4.86 3.37
C THR A 40 14.68 4.68 4.59
N LYS A 41 14.96 3.42 4.99
CA LYS A 41 15.61 3.08 6.26
C LYS A 41 14.86 3.63 7.47
N ALA A 42 13.55 3.86 7.34
CA ALA A 42 12.67 4.34 8.39
C ALA A 42 11.59 3.31 8.71
N GLU A 43 11.12 3.32 9.96
CA GLU A 43 10.01 2.48 10.39
C GLU A 43 8.67 3.01 9.84
N ALA A 44 7.72 2.10 9.64
CA ALA A 44 6.38 2.43 9.21
C ALA A 44 5.60 3.05 10.39
N GLN A 45 4.94 4.19 10.16
CA GLN A 45 4.08 4.82 11.15
C GLN A 45 2.72 5.15 10.54
N MET A 46 1.66 5.10 11.35
CA MET A 46 0.34 5.54 10.94
C MET A 46 0.27 7.06 10.93
N TRP A 47 -0.26 7.62 9.86
CA TRP A 47 -0.54 9.04 9.67
C TRP A 47 -2.03 9.22 9.43
N GLY A 48 -2.73 9.81 10.39
CA GLY A 48 -4.19 9.85 10.40
C GLY A 48 -4.82 8.44 10.35
N PRO A 49 -6.01 8.29 9.73
CA PRO A 49 -6.79 7.05 9.83
C PRO A 49 -6.45 5.96 8.81
N SER A 50 -5.73 6.29 7.73
CA SER A 50 -5.58 5.35 6.60
C SER A 50 -4.28 5.48 5.80
N ILE A 51 -3.30 6.25 6.29
CA ILE A 51 -2.02 6.43 5.61
C ILE A 51 -0.92 5.79 6.45
N VAL A 52 -0.09 4.99 5.80
CA VAL A 52 1.15 4.46 6.37
C VAL A 52 2.30 5.28 5.79
N GLY A 53 2.93 6.09 6.62
CA GLY A 53 4.05 6.96 6.27
C GLY A 53 5.39 6.36 6.70
N PHE A 54 6.45 6.72 5.98
CA PHE A 54 7.82 6.30 6.24
C PHE A 54 8.74 7.52 6.31
N GLY A 55 9.45 7.62 7.43
CA GLY A 55 10.30 8.76 7.75
C GLY A 55 9.48 10.05 7.97
N SER A 56 10.16 11.10 8.37
CA SER A 56 9.58 12.43 8.59
C SER A 56 10.49 13.51 8.02
N CYS A 57 9.89 14.55 7.44
CA CYS A 57 10.54 15.78 7.03
C CYS A 57 9.74 16.97 7.50
N HIS A 58 10.44 18.04 7.88
CA HIS A 58 9.82 19.32 8.17
C HIS A 58 9.78 20.14 6.88
N TYR A 59 8.59 20.51 6.41
CA TYR A 59 8.46 21.43 5.30
C TYR A 59 8.18 22.83 5.83
N VAL A 60 8.70 23.83 5.12
CA VAL A 60 8.45 25.25 5.37
C VAL A 60 8.04 25.87 4.04
N TYR A 61 6.84 26.42 3.98
CA TYR A 61 6.39 27.22 2.84
C TYR A 61 6.94 28.64 2.92
N GLU A 62 7.08 29.29 1.77
CA GLU A 62 7.47 30.72 1.68
C GLU A 62 6.52 31.65 2.44
N SER A 63 5.28 31.23 2.67
CA SER A 63 4.29 31.94 3.50
C SER A 63 4.54 31.83 5.02
N GLY A 64 5.62 31.19 5.45
CA GLY A 64 5.92 30.92 6.87
C GLY A 64 5.12 29.77 7.47
N ARG A 65 4.29 29.08 6.69
CA ARG A 65 3.58 27.88 7.14
C ARG A 65 4.52 26.69 7.13
N GLU A 66 4.72 26.10 8.29
CA GLU A 66 5.53 24.90 8.44
C GLU A 66 4.71 23.72 8.94
N GLY A 67 5.25 22.52 8.77
CA GLY A 67 4.60 21.30 9.21
C GLY A 67 5.45 20.07 8.99
N ASP A 68 5.14 19.02 9.74
CA ASP A 68 5.76 17.72 9.54
C ASP A 68 4.97 16.89 8.52
N TRP A 69 5.73 16.22 7.66
CA TRP A 69 5.19 15.30 6.67
C TRP A 69 6.04 14.04 6.58
N PHE A 70 5.48 12.96 6.04
CA PHE A 70 6.25 11.76 5.76
C PHE A 70 7.06 11.91 4.48
N LEU A 71 8.20 11.21 4.36
CA LEU A 71 9.02 11.26 3.14
C LEU A 71 8.32 10.58 1.95
N THR A 72 7.71 9.44 2.24
CA THR A 72 6.91 8.64 1.31
C THR A 72 5.92 7.82 2.13
N GLY A 73 4.83 7.39 1.52
CA GLY A 73 3.84 6.57 2.19
C GLY A 73 2.90 5.91 1.22
N PHE A 74 1.96 5.13 1.75
CA PHE A 74 0.87 4.57 0.97
C PHE A 74 -0.42 4.49 1.79
N SER A 75 -1.53 4.38 1.08
CA SER A 75 -2.86 4.18 1.64
C SER A 75 -3.55 3.03 0.90
N PRO A 76 -3.87 1.93 1.58
CA PRO A 76 -4.74 0.90 1.02
C PRO A 76 -6.19 1.41 1.04
N ARG A 77 -6.77 1.59 -0.15
CA ARG A 77 -8.17 2.00 -0.35
C ARG A 77 -8.97 0.80 -0.84
N ALA A 78 -10.30 0.86 -0.71
CA ALA A 78 -11.19 -0.26 -1.05
C ALA A 78 -11.02 -0.88 -2.45
N ARG A 79 -10.42 -0.17 -3.42
CA ARG A 79 -10.23 -0.65 -4.80
C ARG A 79 -8.79 -0.59 -5.31
N ASN A 80 -7.89 0.09 -4.61
CA ASN A 80 -6.52 0.31 -5.07
C ASN A 80 -5.57 0.63 -3.90
N LEU A 81 -4.29 0.39 -4.16
CA LEU A 81 -3.17 0.85 -3.35
C LEU A 81 -2.73 2.19 -3.90
N THR A 82 -2.83 3.23 -3.08
CA THR A 82 -2.37 4.57 -3.44
C THR A 82 -1.01 4.82 -2.80
N LEU A 83 0.03 5.03 -3.60
CA LEU A 83 1.38 5.36 -3.14
C LEU A 83 1.65 6.84 -3.34
N TYR A 84 2.29 7.48 -2.38
CA TYR A 84 2.57 8.91 -2.40
C TYR A 84 3.98 9.19 -2.93
N ILE A 85 4.04 9.68 -4.16
CA ILE A 85 5.25 10.11 -4.86
C ILE A 85 5.28 11.63 -4.83
N MET A 86 5.77 12.15 -3.72
CA MET A 86 5.73 13.57 -3.36
C MET A 86 6.27 14.55 -4.43
N PRO A 87 7.39 14.30 -5.12
CA PRO A 87 7.87 15.22 -6.17
C PRO A 87 7.03 15.19 -7.45
N GLY A 88 5.98 14.35 -7.54
CA GLY A 88 5.21 14.17 -8.76
C GLY A 88 5.88 13.23 -9.74
N PHE A 89 5.48 13.32 -11.02
CA PHE A 89 5.80 12.32 -12.04
C PHE A 89 6.48 12.87 -13.29
N GLU A 90 6.71 14.18 -13.37
CA GLU A 90 7.28 14.84 -14.56
C GLU A 90 8.63 14.23 -14.95
N ASP A 91 9.51 13.97 -13.98
CA ASP A 91 10.83 13.37 -14.21
C ASP A 91 10.83 11.83 -14.28
N TYR A 92 9.67 11.18 -14.22
CA TYR A 92 9.55 9.72 -14.11
C TYR A 92 8.80 9.07 -15.27
N ALA A 93 8.55 9.78 -16.37
CA ALA A 93 7.81 9.27 -17.53
C ALA A 93 8.35 7.92 -18.04
N GLU A 94 9.68 7.78 -18.16
CA GLU A 94 10.31 6.53 -18.62
C GLU A 94 10.10 5.37 -17.62
N LEU A 95 10.21 5.65 -16.32
CA LEU A 95 9.96 4.65 -15.27
C LEU A 95 8.49 4.23 -15.26
N LEU A 96 7.57 5.17 -15.41
CA LEU A 96 6.14 4.89 -15.48
C LEU A 96 5.80 4.03 -16.71
N GLY A 97 6.41 4.30 -17.86
CA GLY A 97 6.24 3.48 -19.06
C GLY A 97 6.62 2.00 -18.86
N ARG A 98 7.59 1.75 -17.97
CA ARG A 98 8.06 0.40 -17.61
C ARG A 98 7.34 -0.22 -16.41
N LEU A 99 6.57 0.58 -15.67
CA LEU A 99 5.99 0.16 -14.40
C LEU A 99 4.87 -0.87 -14.58
N GLY A 100 4.09 -0.80 -15.66
CA GLY A 100 2.92 -1.67 -15.88
C GLY A 100 1.61 -0.92 -15.71
N LYS A 101 0.52 -1.60 -15.29
CA LYS A 101 -0.81 -0.97 -15.21
C LYS A 101 -0.93 -0.11 -13.95
N HIS A 102 -1.03 1.20 -14.15
CA HIS A 102 -1.15 2.17 -13.07
C HIS A 102 -1.97 3.38 -13.51
N LYS A 103 -2.37 4.22 -12.55
CA LYS A 103 -2.87 5.57 -12.79
C LYS A 103 -2.08 6.56 -11.95
N THR A 104 -1.87 7.77 -12.45
CA THR A 104 -1.21 8.85 -11.71
C THR A 104 -2.19 9.98 -11.43
N GLY A 105 -2.05 10.60 -10.26
CA GLY A 105 -2.57 11.94 -9.96
C GLY A 105 -1.42 12.93 -9.90
N LYS A 106 -1.55 14.01 -9.11
CA LYS A 106 -0.47 15.00 -8.93
C LYS A 106 0.77 14.38 -8.26
N SER A 107 0.56 13.73 -7.11
CA SER A 107 1.61 13.05 -6.34
C SER A 107 1.18 11.65 -5.90
N CYS A 108 0.07 11.14 -6.45
CA CYS A 108 -0.53 9.87 -6.06
C CYS A 108 -0.37 8.86 -7.20
N LEU A 109 0.18 7.68 -6.91
CA LEU A 109 0.29 6.55 -7.82
C LEU A 109 -0.73 5.50 -7.39
N TYR A 110 -1.72 5.23 -8.24
CA TYR A 110 -2.78 4.26 -7.99
C TYR A 110 -2.45 2.95 -8.70
N ILE A 111 -2.37 1.87 -7.93
CA ILE A 111 -2.11 0.52 -8.40
C ILE A 111 -3.20 -0.39 -7.87
N ASN A 112 -3.82 -1.21 -8.72
CA ASN A 112 -4.86 -2.13 -8.25
C ASN A 112 -4.25 -3.32 -7.49
N ARG A 113 -3.19 -3.91 -8.06
CA ARG A 113 -2.47 -5.06 -7.50
C ARG A 113 -1.00 -4.97 -7.80
N LEU A 114 -0.15 -5.46 -6.90
CA LEU A 114 1.29 -5.51 -7.16
C LEU A 114 1.67 -6.44 -8.33
N ALA A 115 0.83 -7.45 -8.62
CA ALA A 115 1.04 -8.34 -9.75
C ALA A 115 0.94 -7.65 -11.13
N ASP A 116 0.28 -6.49 -11.20
CA ASP A 116 0.14 -5.72 -12.45
C ASP A 116 1.31 -4.76 -12.71
N VAL A 117 2.27 -4.69 -11.78
CA VAL A 117 3.40 -3.75 -11.84
C VAL A 117 4.76 -4.42 -11.61
N ASP A 118 5.81 -3.85 -12.19
CA ASP A 118 7.18 -4.28 -11.94
C ASP A 118 7.68 -3.72 -10.60
N LEU A 119 7.86 -4.62 -9.62
CA LEU A 119 8.36 -4.27 -8.28
C LEU A 119 9.75 -3.63 -8.30
N LYS A 120 10.62 -3.95 -9.25
CA LYS A 120 11.96 -3.34 -9.36
C LYS A 120 11.85 -1.89 -9.82
N VAL A 121 10.97 -1.63 -10.78
CA VAL A 121 10.69 -0.27 -11.26
C VAL A 121 10.03 0.53 -10.14
N LEU A 122 9.06 -0.05 -9.44
CA LEU A 122 8.40 0.59 -8.31
C LEU A 122 9.39 0.97 -7.21
N ARG A 123 10.29 0.03 -6.83
CA ARG A 123 11.36 0.28 -5.86
C ARG A 123 12.24 1.45 -6.27
N THR A 124 12.60 1.52 -7.54
CA THR A 124 13.43 2.60 -8.09
C THR A 124 12.70 3.95 -8.00
N LEU A 125 11.42 3.96 -8.33
CA LEU A 125 10.58 5.16 -8.29
C LEU A 125 10.42 5.69 -6.86
N VAL A 126 10.10 4.81 -5.90
CA VAL A 126 10.03 5.18 -4.48
C VAL A 126 11.38 5.69 -3.96
N LYS A 127 12.49 5.05 -4.36
CA LYS A 127 13.85 5.48 -3.97
C LYS A 127 14.19 6.88 -4.49
N LYS A 128 13.90 7.16 -5.76
CA LYS A 128 14.12 8.49 -6.34
C LYS A 128 13.25 9.55 -5.66
N SER A 129 11.98 9.22 -5.41
CA SER A 129 11.03 10.08 -4.68
C SER A 129 11.54 10.45 -3.29
N ALA A 130 11.84 9.45 -2.45
CA ALA A 130 12.30 9.68 -1.09
C ALA A 130 13.61 10.46 -1.04
N ALA A 131 14.54 10.16 -1.96
CA ALA A 131 15.81 10.89 -2.06
C ALA A 131 15.59 12.36 -2.49
N HIS A 132 14.62 12.63 -3.36
CA HIS A 132 14.29 14.00 -3.76
C HIS A 132 13.77 14.81 -2.56
N ILE A 133 12.81 14.27 -1.81
CA ILE A 133 12.26 14.95 -0.63
C ILE A 133 13.33 15.15 0.45
N LYS A 134 14.18 14.15 0.69
CA LYS A 134 15.29 14.26 1.64
C LYS A 134 16.34 15.32 1.26
N ARG A 135 16.50 15.60 -0.04
CA ARG A 135 17.37 16.70 -0.51
C ARG A 135 16.68 18.06 -0.40
N LYS A 136 15.38 18.11 -0.70
CA LYS A 136 14.60 19.35 -0.75
C LYS A 136 14.27 19.90 0.64
N TYR A 137 14.00 19.02 1.60
CA TYR A 137 13.62 19.39 2.96
C TYR A 137 14.60 18.83 3.97
N LYS A 138 14.86 19.58 5.05
CA LYS A 138 15.70 19.08 6.14
C LYS A 138 14.99 17.87 6.79
N PRO A 139 15.72 16.80 7.13
CA PRO A 139 15.17 15.75 7.96
C PRO A 139 14.72 16.41 9.27
N SER A 140 13.43 16.29 9.63
CA SER A 140 13.02 16.66 10.97
C SER A 140 13.76 15.74 11.93
N SER A 141 14.33 16.31 13.00
CA SER A 141 15.07 15.54 14.00
C SER A 141 14.24 14.34 14.46
N PRO A 142 14.82 13.13 14.64
CA PRO A 142 14.11 11.96 15.14
C PRO A 142 13.79 12.19 16.64
N GLY A 143 12.81 13.03 16.94
CA GLY A 143 12.59 13.56 18.29
C GLY A 143 11.13 13.65 18.74
N ALA A 144 10.15 13.39 17.87
CA ALA A 144 8.73 13.34 18.24
C ALA A 144 8.10 11.95 18.09
N ALA A 145 8.90 10.91 17.83
CA ALA A 145 8.49 9.53 18.02
C ALA A 145 8.73 9.14 19.49
N LYS A 146 7.87 9.62 20.40
CA LYS A 146 7.81 9.04 21.75
C LYS A 146 7.32 7.59 21.62
N GLY A 147 8.26 6.65 21.68
CA GLY A 147 7.99 5.27 22.08
C GLY A 147 7.25 4.37 21.09
N VAL A 148 7.79 4.13 19.89
CA VAL A 148 7.40 2.93 19.12
C VAL A 148 8.43 1.85 19.39
N ALA A 149 8.07 0.92 20.29
CA ALA A 149 8.81 -0.30 20.55
C ALA A 149 9.08 -1.04 19.23
N LYS A 150 10.33 -1.51 19.06
CA LYS A 150 10.77 -2.32 17.92
C LYS A 150 9.80 -3.51 17.76
N GLN A 151 8.97 -3.50 16.72
CA GLN A 151 8.03 -4.59 16.50
C GLN A 151 8.75 -5.79 15.84
N PRO A 152 8.58 -7.01 16.36
CA PRO A 152 9.17 -8.20 15.75
C PRO A 152 8.49 -8.48 14.41
N VAL A 153 9.30 -8.53 13.35
CA VAL A 153 8.90 -8.91 11.99
C VAL A 153 8.38 -10.35 12.04
N VAL A 154 7.09 -10.54 11.82
CA VAL A 154 6.49 -11.88 11.74
C VAL A 154 7.03 -12.55 10.49
N LYS A 155 7.87 -13.57 10.68
CA LYS A 155 8.43 -14.39 9.59
C LYS A 155 7.29 -15.07 8.84
N LYS A 156 7.20 -14.76 7.55
CA LYS A 156 6.49 -15.46 6.45
C LYS A 156 6.02 -16.89 6.82
N PRO A 157 4.72 -17.21 6.82
CA PRO A 157 4.30 -18.61 6.74
C PRO A 157 4.55 -19.10 5.30
N ALA A 158 5.32 -20.17 5.17
CA ALA A 158 5.58 -20.85 3.92
C ALA A 158 4.26 -21.36 3.30
N ALA A 159 4.04 -21.02 2.02
CA ALA A 159 2.90 -21.46 1.24
C ALA A 159 2.85 -23.00 1.17
N LYS A 160 1.80 -23.61 1.73
CA LYS A 160 1.42 -24.99 1.42
C LYS A 160 0.61 -24.99 0.13
N LYS A 161 1.12 -25.68 -0.89
CA LYS A 161 0.40 -25.97 -2.15
C LYS A 161 -0.87 -26.78 -1.83
N ALA A 162 -2.03 -26.22 -2.14
CA ALA A 162 -3.29 -26.96 -2.19
C ALA A 162 -3.67 -27.18 -3.66
N ALA A 163 -3.63 -28.45 -4.09
CA ALA A 163 -4.14 -28.89 -5.38
C ALA A 163 -5.68 -28.96 -5.33
N VAL A 164 -6.36 -28.19 -6.19
CA VAL A 164 -7.82 -28.29 -6.37
C VAL A 164 -8.12 -29.22 -7.53
N LYS A 165 -8.70 -30.38 -7.22
CA LYS A 165 -9.36 -31.26 -8.19
C LYS A 165 -10.68 -30.61 -8.65
N LYS A 166 -10.87 -30.53 -9.96
CA LYS A 166 -12.10 -30.13 -10.66
C LYS A 166 -13.30 -30.99 -10.22
N ALA A 167 -14.36 -30.36 -9.74
CA ALA A 167 -15.71 -30.94 -9.69
C ALA A 167 -16.56 -30.29 -10.78
N ALA A 168 -16.98 -31.09 -11.77
CA ALA A 168 -17.89 -30.68 -12.83
C ALA A 168 -19.34 -31.06 -12.44
N ALA A 169 -20.21 -30.05 -12.41
CA ALA A 169 -21.64 -30.18 -12.19
C ALA A 169 -22.34 -30.79 -13.41
N LYS A 170 -23.32 -31.70 -13.18
CA LYS A 170 -24.40 -31.97 -14.14
C LYS A 170 -25.77 -31.91 -13.43
N LYS A 171 -26.69 -31.30 -14.16
CA LYS A 171 -28.00 -30.72 -13.79
C LYS A 171 -29.08 -31.74 -13.38
N LYS A 172 -29.83 -31.37 -12.33
CA LYS A 172 -31.30 -31.34 -12.11
C LYS A 172 -32.19 -32.45 -12.75
N PRO A 173 -33.07 -33.13 -11.96
CA PRO A 173 -34.11 -34.03 -12.48
C PRO A 173 -35.46 -33.31 -12.66
N ALA A 174 -36.23 -33.69 -13.68
CA ALA A 174 -37.65 -33.35 -13.78
C ALA A 174 -38.45 -34.32 -14.67
N ALA A 175 -39.67 -34.62 -14.21
CA ALA A 175 -40.87 -35.06 -14.95
C ALA A 175 -41.12 -36.57 -15.26
N ARG A 176 -41.67 -37.26 -14.24
CA ARG A 176 -43.05 -37.81 -14.17
C ARG A 176 -43.83 -38.04 -15.50
N LYS A 177 -44.18 -39.30 -15.78
CA LYS A 177 -45.55 -39.85 -16.03
C LYS A 177 -45.47 -41.20 -16.76
N LYS A 178 -45.93 -42.29 -16.13
CA LYS A 178 -46.58 -43.42 -16.83
C LYS A 178 -47.77 -43.90 -16.00
N SER A 179 -48.95 -43.59 -16.50
CA SER A 179 -50.23 -44.20 -16.10
C SER A 179 -50.87 -44.71 -17.40
N ALA A 180 -51.03 -46.03 -17.51
CA ALA A 180 -51.88 -46.78 -18.44
C ALA A 180 -51.59 -48.26 -18.11
N SER A 181 -52.40 -49.00 -17.35
CA SER A 181 -53.75 -49.51 -17.62
C SER A 181 -53.84 -50.37 -18.90
N ARG A 182 -53.87 -51.70 -18.67
CA ARG A 182 -54.59 -52.79 -19.37
C ARG A 182 -55.34 -52.43 -20.65
N VAL A 183 -55.11 -53.20 -21.73
CA VAL A 183 -56.00 -54.27 -22.27
C VAL A 183 -55.10 -55.34 -22.87
#